data_AF-A0A7K4NPR1-F1
#
_entry.id   AF-A0A7K4NPR1-F1
#
_cell.length_a   1.000
_cell.length_b   1.000
_cell.length_c   1.000
_cell.angle_alpha   90.00
_cell.angle_beta   90.00
_cell.angle_gamma   90.00
#
_symmetry.space_group_name_H-M   'P 1'
#
loop_
_entity.id
_entity.type
_entity.pdbx_description
1 polymer ?
#
loop_
_entity_poly.entity_id
_entity_poly.type
_entity_poly.pdbx_seq_one_letter_code
_entity_poly.pdbx_strand_id
1 'polypeptide(L)'
;MHKLAVEKGQFCPFHKKTEKLYPITIGSARAGIARVCRLNADQPNDVDFVQIHMSCTVCGLYLGSPEEDSADVLDGMCLQCFRTETEQTDIWYDIPHASKKEDVNC
;
A
#
# COMPACT_ATOMS: atom_id res chain seq x y z
N MET A 1 4.29 5.85 6.98
CA MET A 1 4.62 4.41 6.95
C MET A 1 4.18 3.76 8.24
N HIS A 2 3.29 2.78 8.15
CA HIS A 2 2.72 2.08 9.30
C HIS A 2 3.74 1.12 9.95
N LYS A 3 3.89 1.17 11.27
CA LYS A 3 4.94 0.42 12.01
C LYS A 3 4.89 -1.09 11.75
N LEU A 4 3.68 -1.65 11.78
CA LEU A 4 3.43 -3.08 11.58
C LEU A 4 3.87 -3.56 10.17
N ALA A 5 3.73 -2.72 9.15
CA ALA A 5 4.21 -3.04 7.80
C ALA A 5 5.74 -3.02 7.73
N VAL A 6 6.36 -2.06 8.42
CA VAL A 6 7.83 -1.94 8.52
C VAL A 6 8.44 -3.15 9.22
N GLU A 7 7.89 -3.55 10.36
CA GLU A 7 8.37 -4.72 11.12
C GLU A 7 8.28 -6.01 10.30
N LYS A 8 7.13 -6.26 9.66
CA LYS A 8 6.95 -7.43 8.77
C LYS A 8 7.86 -7.36 7.54
N GLY A 9 7.99 -6.18 6.94
CA GLY A 9 8.77 -5.95 5.73
C GLY A 9 10.29 -5.97 5.95
N GLN A 10 10.75 -5.78 7.19
CA GLN A 10 12.18 -5.81 7.54
C GLN A 10 12.79 -7.21 7.40
N PHE A 11 11.99 -8.26 7.59
CA PHE A 11 12.45 -9.62 7.38
C PHE A 11 12.63 -9.92 5.89
N CYS A 12 13.84 -10.31 5.50
CA CYS A 12 14.13 -10.76 4.14
C CYS A 12 13.95 -12.28 4.04
N PRO A 13 13.01 -12.78 3.22
CA PRO A 13 12.81 -14.22 3.04
C PRO A 13 14.00 -14.91 2.36
N PHE A 14 14.76 -14.19 1.52
CA PHE A 14 15.93 -14.72 0.83
C PHE A 14 17.11 -14.95 1.78
N HIS A 15 17.40 -13.98 2.65
CA HIS A 15 18.51 -14.06 3.61
C HIS A 15 18.12 -14.64 4.96
N LYS A 16 16.82 -14.90 5.18
CA LYS A 16 16.24 -15.42 6.43
C LYS A 16 16.66 -14.63 7.67
N LYS A 17 16.79 -13.31 7.53
CA LYS A 17 17.20 -12.39 8.61
C LYS A 17 16.49 -11.05 8.46
N THR A 18 16.46 -10.29 9.54
CA THR A 18 16.01 -8.90 9.55
C THR A 18 17.10 -8.01 8.96
N GLU A 19 16.78 -7.34 7.86
CA GLU A 19 17.72 -6.44 7.18
C GLU A 19 17.67 -5.02 7.74
N LYS A 20 18.62 -4.18 7.32
CA LYS A 20 18.62 -2.76 7.65
C LYS A 20 17.57 -2.02 6.82
N LEU A 21 16.94 -1.03 7.45
CA LEU A 21 15.96 -0.16 6.82
C LEU A 21 16.63 1.14 6.39
N TYR A 22 16.27 1.63 5.21
CA TYR A 22 16.74 2.89 4.66
C TYR A 22 15.54 3.71 4.15
N PRO A 23 15.50 5.02 4.43
CA PRO A 23 14.53 5.90 3.78
C PRO A 23 14.88 6.02 2.30
N ILE A 24 13.87 5.92 1.43
CA ILE A 24 14.02 6.06 -0.02
C ILE A 24 12.89 6.90 -0.60
N THR A 25 13.21 7.68 -1.64
CA THR A 25 12.23 8.42 -2.42
C THR A 25 12.43 8.06 -3.88
N ILE A 26 11.38 7.56 -4.53
CA ILE A 26 11.41 7.13 -5.94
C ILE A 26 10.64 8.16 -6.77
N GLY A 27 11.35 8.93 -7.59
CA GLY A 27 10.75 10.00 -8.40
C GLY A 27 10.02 11.03 -7.54
N SER A 28 8.78 11.35 -7.90
CA SER A 28 7.92 12.29 -7.18
C SER A 28 7.04 11.62 -6.10
N ALA A 29 7.25 10.32 -5.83
CA ALA A 29 6.52 9.62 -4.77
C ALA A 29 6.94 10.14 -3.39
N ARG A 30 6.09 9.90 -2.38
CA ARG A 30 6.43 10.20 -0.99
C ARG A 30 7.62 9.38 -0.52
N ALA A 31 8.34 9.87 0.49
CA ALA A 31 9.40 9.12 1.15
C ALA A 31 8.82 7.82 1.75
N GLY A 32 9.35 6.69 1.30
CA GLY A 32 9.06 5.36 1.80
C GLY A 32 10.21 4.79 2.61
N ILE A 33 10.03 3.56 3.08
CA ILE A 33 11.08 2.79 3.74
C ILE A 33 11.37 1.58 2.86
N ALA A 34 12.64 1.33 2.58
CA ALA A 34 13.10 0.11 1.92
C ALA A 34 13.97 -0.71 2.85
N ARG A 35 13.89 -2.04 2.73
CA ARG A 35 14.91 -2.93 3.28
C ARG A 35 16.07 -3.03 2.30
N VAL A 36 17.27 -3.14 2.84
CA VAL A 36 18.49 -3.28 2.05
C VAL A 36 18.95 -4.73 2.04
N CYS A 37 18.89 -5.34 0.87
CA CYS A 37 19.31 -6.72 0.63
C CYS A 37 20.68 -6.71 -0.05
N ARG A 38 21.68 -7.37 0.54
CA ARG A 38 22.96 -7.59 -0.15
C ARG A 38 22.88 -8.84 -1.02
N LEU A 39 23.13 -8.69 -2.31
CA LEU A 39 23.10 -9.76 -3.29
C LEU A 39 24.52 -10.30 -3.54
N ASN A 40 24.60 -11.54 -4.03
CA ASN A 40 25.87 -12.13 -4.49
C ASN A 40 26.20 -11.64 -5.92
N ALA A 41 26.34 -10.33 -6.09
CA ALA A 41 26.68 -9.68 -7.36
C ALA A 41 27.93 -8.81 -7.18
N ASP A 42 28.59 -8.48 -8.27
CA ASP A 42 29.72 -7.55 -8.26
C ASP A 42 29.25 -6.10 -8.05
N GLN A 43 30.09 -5.31 -7.38
CA GLN A 43 29.86 -3.88 -7.24
C GLN A 43 29.74 -3.20 -8.61
N PRO A 44 28.80 -2.25 -8.79
CA PRO A 44 27.98 -1.59 -7.76
C PRO A 44 26.58 -2.22 -7.54
N ASN A 45 26.32 -3.40 -8.09
CA ASN A 45 25.00 -4.03 -8.11
C ASN A 45 24.79 -5.04 -6.98
N ASP A 46 25.67 -5.03 -5.97
CA ASP A 46 25.64 -5.91 -4.80
C ASP A 46 24.57 -5.53 -3.77
N VAL A 47 23.84 -4.42 -3.99
CA VAL A 47 22.83 -3.89 -3.07
C VAL A 47 21.50 -3.68 -3.79
N ASP A 48 20.45 -4.28 -3.24
CA ASP A 48 19.08 -4.13 -3.70
C ASP A 48 18.21 -3.44 -2.63
N PHE A 49 17.45 -2.43 -3.05
CA PHE A 49 16.55 -1.65 -2.19
C PHE A 49 15.12 -2.12 -2.44
N VAL A 50 14.60 -2.95 -1.54
CA VAL A 50 13.23 -3.46 -1.67
C VAL A 50 12.30 -2.60 -0.84
N GLN A 51 11.44 -1.84 -1.50
CA GLN A 51 10.46 -0.98 -0.83
C GLN A 51 9.45 -1.81 -0.04
N ILE A 52 9.17 -1.36 1.19
CA ILE A 52 8.16 -1.97 2.05
C ILE A 52 6.85 -1.23 1.79
N HIS A 53 5.84 -1.98 1.37
CA HIS A 53 4.47 -1.50 1.19
C HIS A 53 3.53 -2.23 2.14
N MET A 54 2.44 -1.58 2.51
CA MET A 54 1.36 -2.23 3.25
C MET A 54 0.31 -2.75 2.26
N SER A 55 -0.16 -3.97 2.48
CA SER A 55 -1.26 -4.57 1.72
C SER A 55 -2.55 -4.54 2.53
N CYS A 56 -3.68 -4.36 1.85
CA CYS A 56 -5.01 -4.52 2.40
C CYS A 56 -5.18 -5.90 3.03
N THR A 57 -5.72 -5.96 4.25
CA THR A 57 -5.97 -7.21 4.98
C THR A 57 -7.01 -8.11 4.33
N VAL A 58 -7.91 -7.55 3.51
CA VAL A 58 -9.01 -8.26 2.84
C VAL A 58 -8.67 -8.64 1.40
N CYS A 59 -8.36 -7.66 0.54
CA CYS A 59 -8.14 -7.91 -0.89
C CYS A 59 -6.67 -8.14 -1.27
N GLY A 60 -5.71 -7.92 -0.36
CA GLY A 60 -4.28 -8.11 -0.59
C GLY A 60 -3.62 -7.07 -1.50
N LEU A 61 -4.37 -6.12 -2.07
CA LEU A 61 -3.82 -5.03 -2.87
C LEU A 61 -3.04 -4.03 -2.02
N TYR A 62 -2.04 -3.37 -2.60
CA TYR A 62 -1.26 -2.36 -1.89
C TYR A 62 -2.10 -1.12 -1.56
N LEU A 63 -1.93 -0.63 -0.33
CA LEU A 63 -2.62 0.54 0.16
C LEU A 63 -2.03 1.83 -0.44
N GLY A 64 -2.91 2.77 -0.78
CA GLY A 64 -2.51 4.11 -1.16
C GLY A 64 -2.01 4.93 0.03
N SER A 65 -1.34 6.05 -0.24
CA SER A 65 -0.86 6.97 0.80
C SER A 65 -1.88 7.30 1.89
N PRO A 66 -3.12 7.74 1.57
CA PRO A 66 -4.10 8.09 2.59
C PRO A 66 -4.62 6.88 3.37
N GLU A 67 -4.66 5.70 2.74
CA GLU A 67 -5.11 4.46 3.36
C GLU A 67 -4.06 3.95 4.34
N GLU A 68 -2.77 3.99 3.96
CA GLU A 68 -1.66 3.65 4.87
C GLU A 68 -1.58 4.59 6.07
N ASP A 69 -1.85 5.90 5.87
CA ASP A 69 -1.82 6.89 6.95
C ASP A 69 -3.00 6.71 7.93
N SER A 70 -4.11 6.14 7.44
CA SER A 70 -5.31 5.86 8.24
C SER A 70 -5.43 4.38 8.60
N ALA A 71 -4.37 3.58 8.41
CA ALA A 71 -4.43 2.13 8.57
C ALA A 71 -4.79 1.69 10.00
N ASP A 72 -4.45 2.48 11.03
CA ASP A 72 -4.88 2.23 12.42
C ASP A 72 -6.41 2.29 12.58
N VAL A 73 -7.08 3.14 11.78
CA VAL A 73 -8.55 3.33 11.83
C VAL A 73 -9.26 2.38 10.86
N LEU A 74 -8.65 2.15 9.69
CA LEU A 74 -9.19 1.27 8.65
C LEU A 74 -8.87 -0.22 8.91
N ASP A 75 -8.24 -0.57 10.03
CA ASP A 75 -7.76 -1.92 10.34
C ASP A 75 -6.89 -2.53 9.22
N GLY A 76 -6.06 -1.68 8.62
CA GLY A 76 -5.24 -2.04 7.47
C GLY A 76 -6.03 -2.42 6.21
N MET A 77 -7.32 -2.07 6.11
CA MET A 77 -8.12 -2.24 4.90
C MET A 77 -7.96 -1.05 3.95
N CYS A 78 -8.15 -1.30 2.65
CA CYS A 78 -8.37 -0.23 1.69
C CYS A 78 -9.77 0.37 1.87
N LEU A 79 -9.97 1.60 1.40
CA LEU A 79 -11.24 2.33 1.55
C LEU A 79 -12.42 1.57 0.94
N GLN A 80 -12.19 0.87 -0.16
CA GLN A 80 -13.23 0.07 -0.79
C GLN A 80 -13.65 -1.11 0.09
N CYS A 81 -12.69 -1.90 0.61
CA CYS A 81 -13.00 -3.02 1.50
C CYS A 81 -13.64 -2.54 2.81
N PHE A 82 -13.12 -1.48 3.41
CA PHE A 82 -13.66 -0.91 4.63
C PHE A 82 -15.13 -0.50 4.47
N ARG A 83 -15.47 0.18 3.36
CA ARG A 83 -16.84 0.58 3.05
C ARG A 83 -17.79 -0.61 2.89
N THR A 84 -17.33 -1.68 2.27
CA THR A 84 -18.12 -2.90 2.12
C THR A 84 -18.41 -3.55 3.48
N GLU A 85 -17.40 -3.63 4.35
CA GLU A 85 -17.53 -4.20 5.70
C GLU A 85 -18.44 -3.37 6.62
N THR A 86 -18.43 -2.04 6.48
CA THR A 86 -19.27 -1.14 7.28
C THR A 86 -20.67 -0.92 6.68
N GLU A 87 -21.02 -1.62 5.60
CA GLU A 87 -22.26 -1.44 4.84
C GLU A 87 -22.46 0.03 4.38
N GLN A 88 -21.36 0.77 4.20
CA GLN A 88 -21.35 2.14 3.70
C GLN A 88 -21.32 2.21 2.16
N THR A 89 -21.63 1.10 1.49
CA THR A 89 -21.82 1.03 0.04
C THR A 89 -23.16 1.63 -0.31
N ASP A 90 -23.16 2.76 -1.00
CA ASP A 90 -24.37 3.39 -1.53
C ASP A 90 -24.15 3.68 -3.02
N ILE A 91 -25.18 3.33 -3.80
CA ILE A 91 -25.30 3.55 -5.24
C ILE A 91 -24.95 5.00 -5.64
N TRP A 92 -25.20 5.98 -4.76
CA TRP A 92 -24.86 7.37 -5.00
C TRP A 92 -23.35 7.65 -5.07
N TYR A 93 -22.53 6.92 -4.32
CA TYR A 93 -21.07 7.07 -4.32
C TYR A 93 -20.36 6.19 -5.36
N ASP A 94 -20.97 5.04 -5.71
CA ASP A 94 -20.34 4.04 -6.58
C ASP A 94 -20.63 4.27 -8.07
N ILE A 95 -21.70 5.01 -8.41
CA ILE A 95 -21.99 5.41 -9.77
C ILE A 95 -21.30 6.75 -10.06
N PRO A 96 -20.37 6.84 -11.04
CA PRO A 96 -19.85 8.11 -11.49
C PRO A 96 -21.03 9.00 -11.91
N HIS A 97 -21.09 10.24 -11.40
CA HIS A 97 -22.15 11.19 -11.76
C HIS A 97 -22.37 11.33 -13.27
N ALA A 98 -21.33 11.05 -14.08
CA ALA A 98 -21.36 11.03 -15.54
C ALA A 98 -22.23 9.93 -16.18
N SER A 99 -22.71 8.94 -15.42
CA SER A 99 -23.56 7.84 -15.92
C SER A 99 -25.06 8.07 -15.72
N LYS A 100 -25.47 9.18 -15.08
CA LYS A 100 -26.87 9.59 -15.03
C LYS A 100 -27.24 10.19 -16.39
N LYS A 101 -27.61 9.34 -17.37
CA LYS A 101 -28.43 9.81 -18.48
C LYS A 101 -29.76 10.20 -17.85
N GLU A 102 -29.99 11.49 -17.69
CA GLU A 102 -31.33 12.01 -17.44
C GLU A 102 -32.21 11.51 -18.59
N ASP A 103 -33.09 10.56 -18.29
CA ASP A 103 -34.23 10.26 -19.15
C ASP A 103 -35.15 11.50 -19.12
N VAL A 104 -34.77 12.52 -19.91
CA VAL A 104 -35.64 13.63 -20.28
C VAL A 104 -36.71 13.03 -21.18
N ASN A 105 -37.83 12.67 -20.58
CA ASN A 105 -39.04 12.34 -21.31
C ASN A 105 -39.75 13.67 -21.66
N CYS A 106 -39.61 14.10 -22.92
CA CYS A 106 -40.45 15.12 -23.54
C CYS A 106 -41.81 14.53 -23.91
#